data_AF-A0A2U0S6P2-F1
#
_entry.id   AF-A0A2U0S6P2-F1
#
_cell.length_a   1.000
_cell.length_b   1.000
_cell.length_c   1.000
_cell.angle_alpha   90.00
_cell.angle_beta   90.00
_cell.angle_gamma   90.00
#
_symmetry.space_group_name_H-M   'P 1'
#
loop_
_entity.id
_entity.type
_entity.pdbx_description
1 polymer ?
#
loop_
_entity_poly.entity_id
_entity_poly.type
_entity_poly.pdbx_seq_one_letter_code
_entity_poly.pdbx_strand_id
1 'polypeptide(L)'
;MKHIINPVTITFLTLVLVSGLVLSGAITVSGETPGIIVIIGSDTTWTKSDSPHTLSGPVLVSQGVALTVEAGATVDLNGYEMRVNGTLRAIGTSVNRIVFENGKITFTEYSNAWDEETGTGSIIQFAVLEAVEIVNSVPVSINENPVSDDNVWSKEESPIEFTGAVVVGEGEVLTIEAGVTVEMQGYDLIVEGTLRVLGSSSDKVYFKSEPYNVPAIIFIQTSNGWNEQTGSGCMIDNADISNVNLISNCSLKVTNSKTSTISVGGSSILTGNKLGSLLITGGSPAISGNVIGSISDCLGTPEISNNTIDRIGGFGGSPVISENTITQIGTIRVSPNVRDFDYFKTDSPTITNNIIKDWICLKATGHATVSYNTITGHDYTFQYEKGSGYFTWWQTETATTSGIILEGSCHVFANTIENCYIGIRGGKIIERNLLMNNRYGVEVCSDTTIKNNTFTNNNETISIVKNPSSVTINYNNFESATQDIIWLYGMSNSIDATNNWWGTTD
;
A
#
# COMPACT_ATOMS: atom_id res chain seq x y z
N MET A 1 4.88 -113.60 -13.36
CA MET A 1 3.50 -114.07 -13.09
C MET A 1 2.63 -112.84 -12.77
N LYS A 2 1.29 -112.95 -12.69
CA LYS A 2 0.37 -111.83 -12.35
C LYS A 2 0.65 -111.31 -10.91
N HIS A 3 0.24 -110.14 -10.41
CA HIS A 3 -0.78 -109.10 -10.75
C HIS A 3 -0.16 -107.69 -10.47
N ILE A 4 -0.55 -106.51 -10.98
CA ILE A 4 -1.83 -105.78 -11.19
C ILE A 4 -2.63 -105.45 -9.89
N ILE A 5 -2.67 -104.16 -9.50
CA ILE A 5 -3.82 -103.41 -8.94
C ILE A 5 -3.44 -101.91 -8.85
N ASN A 6 -4.43 -101.01 -8.77
CA ASN A 6 -4.41 -99.54 -8.93
C ASN A 6 -5.69 -98.96 -8.23
N PRO A 7 -6.03 -97.65 -8.14
CA PRO A 7 -5.31 -96.34 -8.15
C PRO A 7 -5.73 -95.41 -6.95
N VAL A 8 -5.59 -94.06 -7.09
CA VAL A 8 -6.38 -92.93 -6.46
C VAL A 8 -5.97 -92.41 -5.05
N THR A 9 -6.02 -91.10 -4.62
CA THR A 9 -5.87 -89.70 -5.16
C THR A 9 -5.83 -88.71 -3.93
N ILE A 10 -5.54 -87.38 -4.09
CA ILE A 10 -5.83 -86.19 -3.19
C ILE A 10 -4.71 -85.72 -2.19
N THR A 11 -4.45 -84.44 -1.76
CA THR A 11 -4.47 -83.04 -2.33
C THR A 11 -3.91 -81.94 -1.34
N PHE A 12 -2.83 -81.21 -1.71
CA PHE A 12 -2.41 -79.78 -1.40
C PHE A 12 -2.16 -79.14 0.02
N LEU A 13 -1.49 -77.95 -0.02
CA LEU A 13 -1.22 -76.85 0.97
C LEU A 13 -0.07 -77.04 2.03
N THR A 14 0.80 -76.07 2.45
CA THR A 14 1.14 -74.66 2.06
C THR A 14 2.50 -74.10 2.61
N LEU A 15 3.24 -73.28 1.80
CA LEU A 15 4.11 -72.06 2.06
C LEU A 15 5.37 -71.96 3.01
N VAL A 16 6.42 -71.19 2.57
CA VAL A 16 7.33 -70.18 3.29
C VAL A 16 8.90 -70.21 3.04
N LEU A 17 9.41 -69.36 2.11
CA LEU A 17 10.48 -68.29 2.12
C LEU A 17 12.03 -68.42 2.52
N VAL A 18 12.97 -67.88 1.67
CA VAL A 18 14.25 -67.04 1.90
C VAL A 18 15.60 -67.39 1.13
N SER A 19 16.27 -66.39 0.45
CA SER A 19 17.68 -66.27 -0.14
C SER A 19 18.05 -66.92 -1.53
N GLY A 20 19.16 -66.67 -2.31
CA GLY A 20 20.34 -65.71 -2.44
C GLY A 20 21.61 -66.35 -3.15
N LEU A 21 22.72 -65.76 -3.70
CA LEU A 21 23.17 -64.48 -4.38
C LEU A 21 24.70 -64.53 -4.87
N VAL A 22 25.13 -64.15 -6.12
CA VAL A 22 26.58 -64.07 -6.65
C VAL A 22 26.79 -63.18 -7.96
N LEU A 23 27.96 -62.57 -8.31
CA LEU A 23 28.35 -61.99 -9.67
C LEU A 23 29.87 -61.64 -9.99
N SER A 24 30.25 -61.06 -11.18
CA SER A 24 31.64 -60.74 -11.74
C SER A 24 31.74 -59.58 -12.84
N GLY A 25 32.90 -59.30 -13.54
CA GLY A 25 33.27 -58.09 -14.40
C GLY A 25 33.37 -58.21 -15.98
N ALA A 26 34.01 -57.38 -16.88
CA ALA A 26 35.11 -56.33 -16.87
C ALA A 26 35.14 -55.23 -18.06
N ILE A 27 36.27 -54.93 -18.79
CA ILE A 27 36.62 -53.66 -19.60
C ILE A 27 37.43 -53.90 -20.97
N THR A 28 38.02 -53.03 -21.88
CA THR A 28 38.49 -51.58 -22.14
C THR A 28 38.90 -51.33 -23.67
N VAL A 29 39.08 -50.08 -24.25
CA VAL A 29 39.99 -49.57 -25.40
C VAL A 29 39.61 -48.15 -26.02
N SER A 30 40.43 -47.44 -26.85
CA SER A 30 40.33 -45.97 -27.25
C SER A 30 40.64 -45.53 -28.73
N GLY A 31 40.48 -44.22 -29.09
CA GLY A 31 40.78 -43.57 -30.40
C GLY A 31 40.94 -42.01 -30.37
N GLU A 32 41.14 -41.33 -31.52
CA GLU A 32 41.50 -39.87 -31.64
C GLU A 32 40.73 -38.91 -30.71
N THR A 33 41.45 -37.97 -30.07
CA THR A 33 40.89 -37.12 -29.00
C THR A 33 40.78 -35.63 -29.36
N PRO A 34 39.65 -34.95 -29.04
CA PRO A 34 39.61 -33.49 -29.00
C PRO A 34 40.64 -32.93 -28.01
N GLY A 35 41.11 -31.70 -28.25
CA GLY A 35 42.18 -31.04 -27.47
C GLY A 35 41.88 -31.14 -25.96
N ILE A 36 42.84 -31.74 -25.23
CA ILE A 36 42.60 -32.54 -24.00
C ILE A 36 41.47 -31.96 -23.15
N ILE A 37 40.29 -32.59 -23.26
CA ILE A 37 39.14 -32.22 -22.43
C ILE A 37 39.53 -32.49 -20.97
N VAL A 38 39.48 -31.45 -20.15
CA VAL A 38 39.69 -31.54 -18.71
C VAL A 38 38.41 -32.09 -18.10
N ILE A 39 38.36 -33.41 -17.95
CA ILE A 39 37.19 -34.12 -17.43
C ILE A 39 37.19 -34.02 -15.90
N ILE A 40 36.20 -33.31 -15.36
CA ILE A 40 35.83 -33.35 -13.95
C ILE A 40 34.96 -34.59 -13.77
N GLY A 41 35.60 -35.69 -13.39
CA GLY A 41 35.03 -37.06 -13.30
C GLY A 41 34.64 -37.52 -11.90
N SER A 42 34.81 -36.65 -10.90
CA SER A 42 34.36 -36.83 -9.51
C SER A 42 34.10 -35.46 -8.91
N ASP A 43 33.27 -35.39 -7.86
CA ASP A 43 32.87 -34.12 -7.25
C ASP A 43 34.09 -33.28 -6.86
N THR A 44 34.08 -32.02 -7.28
CA THR A 44 35.23 -31.11 -7.26
C THR A 44 34.78 -29.71 -6.83
N THR A 45 35.61 -29.06 -6.03
CA THR A 45 35.39 -27.67 -5.57
C THR A 45 36.50 -26.78 -6.08
N TRP A 46 36.13 -25.62 -6.65
CA TRP A 46 37.05 -24.53 -6.99
C TRP A 46 36.94 -23.44 -5.93
N THR A 47 38.04 -23.26 -5.19
CA THR A 47 38.08 -22.42 -3.99
C THR A 47 38.49 -20.98 -4.30
N LYS A 48 38.18 -20.07 -3.36
CA LYS A 48 38.70 -18.70 -3.41
C LYS A 48 40.22 -18.62 -3.20
N SER A 49 40.84 -19.53 -2.43
CA SER A 49 42.30 -19.51 -2.19
C SER A 49 43.12 -19.87 -3.42
N ASP A 50 42.54 -20.69 -4.30
CA ASP A 50 43.23 -21.26 -5.46
C ASP A 50 42.90 -20.50 -6.77
N SER A 51 42.21 -19.36 -6.65
CA SER A 51 41.83 -18.50 -7.78
C SER A 51 43.00 -17.64 -8.31
N PRO A 52 43.05 -17.31 -9.62
CA PRO A 52 42.07 -17.66 -10.65
C PRO A 52 42.20 -19.11 -11.15
N HIS A 53 41.06 -19.77 -11.33
CA HIS A 53 40.96 -21.10 -11.94
C HIS A 53 40.99 -20.97 -13.48
N THR A 54 42.17 -20.68 -14.04
CA THR A 54 42.38 -20.55 -15.49
C THR A 54 42.33 -21.90 -16.19
N LEU A 55 41.50 -22.02 -17.23
CA LEU A 55 41.37 -23.23 -18.03
C LEU A 55 42.53 -23.43 -19.00
N SER A 56 43.03 -24.67 -19.06
CA SER A 56 44.09 -25.10 -19.99
C SER A 56 43.55 -25.79 -21.26
N GLY A 57 42.23 -25.87 -21.39
CA GLY A 57 41.49 -26.50 -22.47
C GLY A 57 40.00 -26.61 -22.10
N PRO A 58 39.14 -27.14 -23.00
CA PRO A 58 37.72 -27.33 -22.71
C PRO A 58 37.49 -28.23 -21.49
N VAL A 59 36.58 -27.82 -20.60
CA VAL A 59 36.21 -28.61 -19.41
C VAL A 59 34.93 -29.40 -19.69
N LEU A 60 34.86 -30.62 -19.16
CA LEU A 60 33.61 -31.38 -19.08
C LEU A 60 33.31 -31.72 -17.61
N VAL A 61 32.23 -31.15 -17.07
CA VAL A 61 31.63 -31.61 -15.81
C VAL A 61 30.77 -32.83 -16.14
N SER A 62 31.22 -34.01 -15.69
CA SER A 62 30.65 -35.30 -16.10
C SER A 62 29.22 -35.52 -15.58
N GLN A 63 28.46 -36.39 -16.23
CA GLN A 63 27.13 -36.75 -15.76
C GLN A 63 27.19 -37.42 -14.39
N GLY A 64 26.31 -36.98 -13.47
CA GLY A 64 26.31 -37.43 -12.08
C GLY A 64 27.41 -36.85 -11.18
N VAL A 65 28.18 -35.86 -11.68
CA VAL A 65 29.25 -35.18 -10.94
C VAL A 65 28.90 -33.71 -10.73
N ALA A 66 29.25 -33.16 -9.55
CA ALA A 66 29.13 -31.75 -9.23
C ALA A 66 30.48 -31.02 -9.31
N LEU A 67 30.51 -29.91 -10.06
CA LEU A 67 31.49 -28.84 -9.89
C LEU A 67 30.87 -27.75 -9.00
N THR A 68 31.47 -27.52 -7.83
CA THR A 68 31.12 -26.42 -6.94
C THR A 68 32.12 -25.27 -7.11
N VAL A 69 31.64 -24.04 -7.24
CA VAL A 69 32.50 -22.84 -7.23
C VAL A 69 32.17 -22.02 -6.00
N GLU A 70 33.17 -21.72 -5.17
CA GLU A 70 33.00 -20.99 -3.91
C GLU A 70 32.84 -19.48 -4.09
N ALA A 71 32.12 -18.84 -3.16
CA ALA A 71 31.86 -17.40 -3.19
C ALA A 71 33.15 -16.57 -3.26
N GLY A 72 33.21 -15.64 -4.21
CA GLY A 72 34.35 -14.76 -4.47
C GLY A 72 35.57 -15.45 -5.08
N ALA A 73 35.43 -16.68 -5.59
CA ALA A 73 36.42 -17.28 -6.49
C ALA A 73 36.36 -16.63 -7.89
N THR A 74 37.48 -16.71 -8.61
CA THR A 74 37.59 -16.27 -10.02
C THR A 74 37.87 -17.48 -10.90
N VAL A 75 37.15 -17.59 -12.02
CA VAL A 75 37.18 -18.70 -12.97
C VAL A 75 37.41 -18.14 -14.36
N ASP A 76 38.64 -18.25 -14.86
CA ASP A 76 39.01 -17.78 -16.18
C ASP A 76 38.88 -18.91 -17.21
N LEU A 77 37.84 -18.81 -18.03
CA LEU A 77 37.55 -19.81 -19.05
C LEU A 77 38.54 -19.75 -20.23
N ASN A 78 39.38 -18.71 -20.33
CA ASN A 78 40.54 -18.62 -21.23
C ASN A 78 40.21 -18.94 -22.72
N GLY A 79 39.04 -18.50 -23.18
CA GLY A 79 38.50 -18.72 -24.52
C GLY A 79 37.88 -20.11 -24.76
N TYR A 80 37.83 -20.97 -23.74
CA TYR A 80 37.33 -22.34 -23.84
C TYR A 80 35.86 -22.49 -23.41
N GLU A 81 35.29 -23.65 -23.75
CA GLU A 81 33.98 -24.11 -23.30
C GLU A 81 34.13 -24.94 -22.01
N MET A 82 33.45 -24.52 -20.94
CA MET A 82 33.01 -25.42 -19.88
C MET A 82 31.69 -26.05 -20.30
N ARG A 83 31.70 -27.34 -20.62
CA ARG A 83 30.48 -28.10 -20.89
C ARG A 83 30.01 -28.79 -19.61
N VAL A 84 28.74 -28.59 -19.27
CA VAL A 84 28.08 -29.22 -18.14
C VAL A 84 27.20 -30.35 -18.66
N ASN A 85 27.50 -31.57 -18.21
CA ASN A 85 26.64 -32.75 -18.33
C ASN A 85 26.22 -33.28 -16.94
N GLY A 86 26.75 -32.71 -15.85
CA GLY A 86 26.38 -32.98 -14.46
C GLY A 86 25.72 -31.78 -13.81
N THR A 87 26.30 -31.28 -12.71
CA THR A 87 25.87 -30.05 -12.03
C THR A 87 27.00 -29.04 -12.00
N LEU A 88 26.76 -27.80 -12.44
CA LEU A 88 27.54 -26.64 -11.99
C LEU A 88 26.74 -25.93 -10.88
N ARG A 89 27.36 -25.75 -9.71
CA ARG A 89 26.75 -25.08 -8.57
C ARG A 89 27.67 -23.93 -8.13
N ALA A 90 27.40 -22.74 -8.66
CA ALA A 90 28.18 -21.54 -8.43
C ALA A 90 27.31 -20.51 -7.70
N ILE A 91 27.48 -20.40 -6.39
CA ILE A 91 26.65 -19.54 -5.53
C ILE A 91 27.59 -18.63 -4.75
N GLY A 92 27.64 -17.37 -5.16
CA GLY A 92 28.35 -16.31 -4.46
C GLY A 92 27.56 -15.72 -3.30
N THR A 93 27.99 -14.55 -2.87
CA THR A 93 27.22 -13.62 -2.03
C THR A 93 27.43 -12.20 -2.55
N SER A 94 26.72 -11.19 -2.06
CA SER A 94 27.02 -9.81 -2.45
C SER A 94 28.47 -9.40 -2.13
N VAL A 95 28.94 -9.69 -0.91
CA VAL A 95 30.29 -9.30 -0.45
C VAL A 95 31.39 -10.04 -1.21
N ASN A 96 31.05 -11.18 -1.80
CA ASN A 96 31.96 -12.07 -2.50
C ASN A 96 31.25 -12.64 -3.74
N ARG A 97 30.89 -11.76 -4.68
CA ARG A 97 30.31 -12.18 -5.97
C ARG A 97 31.36 -13.01 -6.72
N ILE A 98 30.98 -14.20 -7.21
CA ILE A 98 31.87 -15.08 -8.01
C ILE A 98 32.20 -14.38 -9.32
N VAL A 99 33.40 -14.53 -9.88
CA VAL A 99 33.71 -14.03 -11.22
C VAL A 99 33.95 -15.19 -12.16
N PHE A 100 33.11 -15.36 -13.20
CA PHE A 100 33.47 -16.14 -14.37
C PHE A 100 33.90 -15.17 -15.48
N GLU A 101 35.02 -15.45 -16.14
CA GLU A 101 35.54 -14.58 -17.21
C GLU A 101 35.93 -15.36 -18.49
N ASN A 102 35.94 -14.66 -19.62
CA ASN A 102 36.57 -15.04 -20.89
C ASN A 102 36.20 -16.42 -21.48
N GLY A 103 34.94 -16.72 -21.82
CA GLY A 103 34.67 -18.00 -22.52
C GLY A 103 33.20 -18.40 -22.67
N LYS A 104 32.90 -19.69 -22.50
CA LYS A 104 31.54 -20.24 -22.66
C LYS A 104 31.20 -21.27 -21.59
N ILE A 105 29.98 -21.24 -21.06
CA ILE A 105 29.40 -22.30 -20.23
C ILE A 105 28.18 -22.89 -20.95
N THR A 106 28.26 -24.17 -21.34
CA THR A 106 27.19 -24.89 -22.06
C THR A 106 26.54 -25.94 -21.14
N PHE A 107 25.32 -25.70 -20.68
CA PHE A 107 24.47 -26.71 -20.07
C PHE A 107 23.79 -27.55 -21.14
N THR A 108 24.16 -28.82 -21.24
CA THR A 108 23.60 -29.79 -22.20
C THR A 108 22.27 -30.39 -21.73
N GLU A 109 21.62 -31.16 -22.60
CA GLU A 109 20.43 -31.98 -22.27
C GLU A 109 20.66 -32.99 -21.14
N TYR A 110 21.93 -33.30 -20.82
CA TYR A 110 22.30 -34.23 -19.74
C TYR A 110 22.52 -33.54 -18.39
N SER A 111 22.64 -32.22 -18.36
CA SER A 111 22.83 -31.47 -17.11
C SER A 111 21.67 -31.74 -16.16
N ASN A 112 21.96 -31.79 -14.87
CA ASN A 112 20.92 -31.74 -13.85
C ASN A 112 20.27 -30.36 -13.92
N ALA A 113 19.06 -30.32 -14.50
CA ALA A 113 18.24 -29.12 -14.64
C ALA A 113 17.96 -28.49 -13.26
N TRP A 114 17.83 -27.17 -13.20
CA TRP A 114 17.33 -26.53 -11.99
C TRP A 114 15.89 -26.99 -11.70
N ASP A 115 15.70 -27.45 -10.47
CA ASP A 115 14.42 -27.81 -9.90
C ASP A 115 14.13 -26.84 -8.74
N GLU A 116 13.17 -25.95 -8.98
CA GLU A 116 12.74 -24.90 -8.06
C GLU A 116 11.99 -25.46 -6.83
N GLU A 117 11.42 -26.66 -6.92
CA GLU A 117 10.73 -27.32 -5.79
C GLU A 117 11.73 -28.00 -4.84
N THR A 118 12.85 -28.54 -5.36
CA THR A 118 13.88 -29.20 -4.54
C THR A 118 15.11 -28.32 -4.23
N GLY A 119 15.30 -27.21 -4.93
CA GLY A 119 16.50 -26.37 -4.83
C GLY A 119 17.78 -27.06 -5.32
N THR A 120 17.63 -28.04 -6.23
CA THR A 120 18.73 -28.86 -6.75
C THR A 120 18.94 -28.70 -8.26
N GLY A 121 20.04 -29.27 -8.75
CA GLY A 121 20.50 -29.08 -10.12
C GLY A 121 21.38 -27.85 -10.29
N SER A 122 21.44 -27.35 -11.52
CA SER A 122 22.42 -26.35 -11.94
C SER A 122 21.97 -24.92 -11.64
N ILE A 123 22.86 -24.14 -11.03
CA ILE A 123 22.60 -22.76 -10.60
C ILE A 123 23.86 -21.89 -10.67
N ILE A 124 23.66 -20.66 -11.13
CA ILE A 124 24.58 -19.53 -11.03
C ILE A 124 23.83 -18.43 -10.25
N GLN A 125 24.34 -18.01 -9.09
CA GLN A 125 23.73 -16.98 -8.23
C GLN A 125 24.84 -16.14 -7.59
N PHE A 126 24.59 -14.83 -7.40
CA PHE A 126 25.56 -13.83 -6.97
C PHE A 126 26.92 -13.94 -7.70
N ALA A 127 26.89 -14.00 -9.03
CA ALA A 127 28.07 -14.06 -9.89
C ALA A 127 28.12 -12.96 -10.96
N VAL A 128 29.32 -12.45 -11.19
CA VAL A 128 29.72 -11.60 -12.32
C VAL A 128 30.12 -12.51 -13.48
N LEU A 129 29.66 -12.18 -14.70
CA LEU A 129 29.92 -12.93 -15.93
C LEU A 129 30.62 -12.04 -16.96
N GLU A 130 31.95 -11.99 -16.95
CA GLU A 130 32.76 -11.07 -17.76
C GLU A 130 33.18 -11.71 -19.09
N ALA A 131 32.53 -11.33 -20.20
CA ALA A 131 32.76 -11.94 -21.52
C ALA A 131 32.56 -13.48 -21.53
N VAL A 132 31.54 -13.95 -20.80
CA VAL A 132 31.12 -15.36 -20.77
C VAL A 132 29.79 -15.56 -21.50
N GLU A 133 29.78 -16.42 -22.51
CA GLU A 133 28.56 -16.88 -23.18
C GLU A 133 27.91 -18.03 -22.37
N ILE A 134 26.68 -17.86 -21.90
CA ILE A 134 25.89 -18.95 -21.32
C ILE A 134 24.97 -19.54 -22.38
N VAL A 135 24.95 -20.87 -22.51
CA VAL A 135 23.99 -21.60 -23.35
C VAL A 135 23.39 -22.75 -22.55
N ASN A 136 22.06 -22.87 -22.51
CA ASN A 136 21.39 -23.93 -21.77
C ASN A 136 20.35 -24.68 -22.62
N SER A 137 20.38 -26.01 -22.51
CA SER A 137 19.43 -26.95 -23.15
C SER A 137 18.40 -27.50 -22.16
N VAL A 138 18.52 -27.13 -20.88
CA VAL A 138 17.62 -27.46 -19.77
C VAL A 138 17.38 -26.19 -18.92
N PRO A 139 16.36 -26.16 -18.05
CA PRO A 139 16.23 -25.13 -17.02
C PRO A 139 17.50 -25.02 -16.16
N VAL A 140 17.92 -23.79 -15.88
CA VAL A 140 19.06 -23.44 -15.02
C VAL A 140 18.67 -22.17 -14.28
N SER A 141 18.90 -22.09 -12.97
CA SER A 141 18.69 -20.85 -12.22
C SER A 141 19.86 -19.91 -12.47
N ILE A 142 19.55 -18.69 -12.93
CA ILE A 142 20.51 -17.60 -13.16
C ILE A 142 19.93 -16.33 -12.51
N ASN A 143 19.47 -16.49 -11.27
CA ASN A 143 18.78 -15.46 -10.49
C ASN A 143 19.77 -14.70 -9.61
N GLU A 144 19.41 -13.48 -9.16
CA GLU A 144 20.20 -12.69 -8.20
C GLU A 144 21.70 -12.68 -8.53
N ASN A 145 22.07 -12.31 -9.76
CA ASN A 145 23.45 -12.20 -10.23
C ASN A 145 23.83 -10.73 -10.49
N PRO A 146 24.30 -9.98 -9.48
CA PRO A 146 24.63 -8.57 -9.61
C PRO A 146 26.15 -8.39 -9.73
N VAL A 147 26.64 -7.16 -9.57
CA VAL A 147 28.07 -6.78 -9.67
C VAL A 147 28.42 -5.89 -8.47
N SER A 148 29.65 -5.87 -7.95
CA SER A 148 30.05 -5.20 -6.68
C SER A 148 29.48 -5.79 -5.36
N ASP A 149 28.83 -5.05 -4.45
CA ASP A 149 28.29 -5.52 -3.14
C ASP A 149 26.92 -4.89 -2.80
N ASP A 150 26.20 -5.44 -1.81
CA ASP A 150 24.78 -5.27 -1.43
C ASP A 150 23.77 -5.35 -2.60
N ASN A 151 22.47 -5.46 -2.31
CA ASN A 151 21.43 -5.13 -3.30
C ASN A 151 21.09 -3.63 -3.16
N VAL A 152 22.10 -2.80 -3.43
CA VAL A 152 21.95 -1.36 -3.66
C VAL A 152 21.55 -1.16 -5.11
N TRP A 153 20.62 -0.24 -5.37
CA TRP A 153 20.55 0.48 -6.63
C TRP A 153 21.16 1.85 -6.38
N SER A 154 22.36 2.06 -6.90
CA SER A 154 23.15 3.28 -6.77
C SER A 154 22.83 4.28 -7.88
N LYS A 155 23.21 5.54 -7.69
CA LYS A 155 22.98 6.60 -8.70
C LYS A 155 23.79 6.34 -9.99
N GLU A 156 24.90 5.64 -9.87
CA GLU A 156 25.80 5.20 -10.93
C GLU A 156 25.17 4.13 -11.84
N GLU A 157 24.24 3.32 -11.32
CA GLU A 157 23.50 2.29 -12.06
C GLU A 157 22.20 2.82 -12.70
N SER A 158 21.83 4.08 -12.45
CA SER A 158 20.58 4.67 -12.91
C SER A 158 20.60 5.03 -14.42
N PRO A 159 19.54 4.73 -15.19
CA PRO A 159 18.26 4.17 -14.76
C PRO A 159 18.29 2.65 -14.57
N ILE A 160 17.66 2.18 -13.50
CA ILE A 160 17.36 0.77 -13.29
C ILE A 160 16.14 0.41 -14.15
N GLU A 161 16.28 -0.62 -14.98
CA GLU A 161 15.18 -1.16 -15.80
C GLU A 161 15.05 -2.68 -15.56
N PHE A 162 13.84 -3.21 -15.62
CA PHE A 162 13.58 -4.65 -15.50
C PHE A 162 12.47 -5.13 -16.43
N THR A 163 12.62 -6.35 -16.97
CA THR A 163 11.73 -6.95 -17.99
C THR A 163 10.79 -8.01 -17.41
N GLY A 164 10.49 -7.92 -16.12
CA GLY A 164 9.68 -8.85 -15.34
C GLY A 164 9.40 -8.26 -13.97
N ALA A 165 8.46 -8.82 -13.21
CA ALA A 165 8.23 -8.38 -11.84
C ALA A 165 9.47 -8.64 -10.97
N VAL A 166 9.89 -7.63 -10.21
CA VAL A 166 11.01 -7.76 -9.26
C VAL A 166 10.45 -8.13 -7.89
N VAL A 167 11.02 -9.16 -7.28
CA VAL A 167 10.73 -9.54 -5.90
C VAL A 167 11.94 -9.19 -5.05
N VAL A 168 11.71 -8.51 -3.94
CA VAL A 168 12.67 -8.39 -2.83
C VAL A 168 12.31 -9.49 -1.84
N GLY A 169 13.05 -10.60 -1.83
CA GLY A 169 12.68 -11.84 -1.14
C GLY A 169 12.65 -11.71 0.40
N GLU A 170 12.04 -12.69 1.08
CA GLU A 170 12.01 -12.71 2.55
C GLU A 170 13.42 -12.65 3.14
N GLY A 171 13.65 -11.70 4.05
CA GLY A 171 14.96 -11.44 4.65
C GLY A 171 15.90 -10.55 3.84
N GLU A 172 15.61 -10.27 2.56
CA GLU A 172 16.41 -9.35 1.75
C GLU A 172 16.23 -7.87 2.13
N VAL A 173 17.17 -7.05 1.68
CA VAL A 173 17.10 -5.59 1.73
C VAL A 173 17.48 -5.02 0.35
N LEU A 174 16.51 -4.42 -0.34
CA LEU A 174 16.75 -3.55 -1.49
C LEU A 174 16.89 -2.11 -0.97
N THR A 175 18.07 -1.51 -1.16
CA THR A 175 18.30 -0.09 -0.87
C THR A 175 18.40 0.69 -2.17
N ILE A 176 17.65 1.78 -2.31
CA ILE A 176 17.66 2.63 -3.52
C ILE A 176 18.14 4.02 -3.12
N GLU A 177 19.29 4.43 -3.66
CA GLU A 177 19.98 5.65 -3.22
C GLU A 177 19.46 6.95 -3.86
N ALA A 178 19.89 8.08 -3.29
CA ALA A 178 19.50 9.41 -3.73
C ALA A 178 19.88 9.67 -5.20
N GLY A 179 18.89 10.10 -6.00
CA GLY A 179 19.06 10.42 -7.43
C GLY A 179 18.79 9.28 -8.41
N VAL A 180 18.49 8.07 -7.93
CA VAL A 180 18.16 6.92 -8.79
C VAL A 180 16.84 7.11 -9.53
N THR A 181 16.81 6.69 -10.79
CA THR A 181 15.59 6.47 -11.56
C THR A 181 15.33 4.97 -11.71
N VAL A 182 14.09 4.55 -11.48
CA VAL A 182 13.58 3.19 -11.74
C VAL A 182 12.51 3.28 -12.82
N GLU A 183 12.78 2.73 -14.00
CA GLU A 183 11.85 2.61 -15.11
C GLU A 183 11.18 1.22 -15.01
N MET A 184 9.99 1.14 -14.41
CA MET A 184 9.35 -0.13 -14.03
C MET A 184 8.76 -0.91 -15.22
N GLN A 185 8.71 -0.33 -16.43
CA GLN A 185 8.20 -0.94 -17.67
C GLN A 185 6.80 -1.59 -17.57
N GLY A 186 5.98 -1.19 -16.59
CA GLY A 186 4.67 -1.80 -16.32
C GLY A 186 4.69 -3.12 -15.52
N TYR A 187 5.83 -3.49 -14.95
CA TYR A 187 5.97 -4.62 -14.02
C TYR A 187 5.97 -4.14 -12.56
N ASP A 188 5.43 -4.96 -11.65
CA ASP A 188 5.37 -4.65 -10.23
C ASP A 188 6.72 -4.84 -9.51
N LEU A 189 6.92 -4.08 -8.43
CA LEU A 189 7.96 -4.31 -7.44
C LEU A 189 7.30 -4.89 -6.18
N ILE A 190 7.45 -6.20 -5.98
CA ILE A 190 6.91 -6.95 -4.86
C ILE A 190 7.95 -6.97 -3.73
N VAL A 191 7.55 -6.60 -2.51
CA VAL A 191 8.45 -6.51 -1.36
C VAL A 191 8.03 -7.52 -0.31
N GLU A 192 8.76 -8.62 -0.19
CA GLU A 192 8.57 -9.66 0.84
C GLU A 192 9.56 -9.48 1.99
N GLY A 193 10.77 -8.99 1.69
CA GLY A 193 11.76 -8.51 2.65
C GLY A 193 11.60 -7.03 2.96
N THR A 194 12.62 -6.24 2.61
CA THR A 194 12.75 -4.83 3.03
C THR A 194 13.08 -3.92 1.86
N LEU A 195 12.26 -2.89 1.61
CA LEU A 195 12.58 -1.82 0.65
C LEU A 195 12.93 -0.51 1.38
N ARG A 196 14.09 0.06 1.06
CA ARG A 196 14.58 1.33 1.62
C ARG A 196 14.90 2.31 0.50
N VAL A 197 13.95 3.19 0.18
CA VAL A 197 14.17 4.28 -0.78
C VAL A 197 14.69 5.50 -0.02
N LEU A 198 15.93 5.89 -0.31
CA LEU A 198 16.71 6.88 0.44
C LEU A 198 17.01 8.11 -0.43
N GLY A 199 15.96 8.74 -0.95
CA GLY A 199 16.07 10.01 -1.68
C GLY A 199 16.55 11.16 -0.80
N SER A 200 16.90 12.29 -1.42
CA SER A 200 17.16 13.54 -0.74
C SER A 200 16.41 14.71 -1.39
N SER A 201 16.38 15.87 -0.75
CA SER A 201 15.70 17.05 -1.28
C SER A 201 16.37 17.65 -2.52
N SER A 202 17.67 17.39 -2.74
CA SER A 202 18.41 17.75 -3.96
C SER A 202 18.37 16.63 -5.02
N ASP A 203 18.48 15.38 -4.57
CA ASP A 203 18.59 14.19 -5.41
C ASP A 203 17.50 13.20 -5.03
N LYS A 204 16.32 13.36 -5.63
CA LYS A 204 15.15 12.51 -5.40
C LYS A 204 15.29 11.17 -6.11
N VAL A 205 14.63 10.15 -5.60
CA VAL A 205 14.39 8.90 -6.34
C VAL A 205 13.16 9.07 -7.23
N TYR A 206 13.19 8.54 -8.44
CA TYR A 206 12.08 8.61 -9.41
C TYR A 206 11.62 7.21 -9.79
N PHE A 207 10.36 6.89 -9.53
CA PHE A 207 9.70 5.69 -10.04
C PHE A 207 8.77 6.08 -11.20
N LYS A 208 9.00 5.46 -12.35
CA LYS A 208 8.31 5.78 -13.61
C LYS A 208 7.70 4.52 -14.23
N SER A 209 6.61 4.74 -14.95
CA SER A 209 6.00 3.75 -15.86
C SER A 209 5.19 4.47 -16.93
N GLU A 210 4.93 3.76 -18.02
CA GLU A 210 4.05 4.19 -19.11
C GLU A 210 2.59 4.40 -18.62
N PRO A 211 1.86 5.43 -19.08
CA PRO A 211 0.56 5.80 -18.51
C PRO A 211 -0.55 4.76 -18.62
N TYR A 212 -0.38 3.75 -19.49
CA TYR A 212 -1.41 2.76 -19.83
C TYR A 212 -1.30 1.45 -19.05
N ASN A 213 -0.18 1.22 -18.37
CA ASN A 213 -0.01 0.11 -17.43
C ASN A 213 0.73 0.66 -16.20
N VAL A 214 -0.05 0.96 -15.15
CA VAL A 214 0.43 1.60 -13.92
C VAL A 214 0.75 0.50 -12.90
N PRO A 215 2.03 0.11 -12.74
CA PRO A 215 2.42 -0.95 -11.82
C PRO A 215 2.25 -0.46 -10.36
N ALA A 216 2.48 -1.37 -9.44
CA ALA A 216 2.53 -1.09 -8.02
C ALA A 216 3.90 -1.41 -7.41
N ILE A 217 4.24 -0.66 -6.35
CA ILE A 217 5.12 -1.15 -5.30
C ILE A 217 4.21 -1.81 -4.27
N ILE A 218 4.35 -3.13 -4.10
CA ILE A 218 3.43 -3.97 -3.32
C ILE A 218 4.17 -4.49 -2.08
N PHE A 219 3.80 -3.98 -0.91
CA PHE A 219 4.19 -4.56 0.37
C PHE A 219 3.11 -5.55 0.81
N ILE A 220 3.47 -6.83 0.86
CA ILE A 220 2.60 -7.91 1.33
C ILE A 220 2.52 -7.92 2.86
N GLN A 221 1.77 -8.87 3.44
CA GLN A 221 1.55 -8.90 4.89
C GLN A 221 2.82 -9.31 5.67
N THR A 222 3.75 -10.04 5.04
CA THR A 222 5.01 -10.51 5.63
C THR A 222 6.19 -9.55 5.46
N SER A 223 6.06 -8.47 4.68
CA SER A 223 7.12 -7.46 4.51
C SER A 223 7.62 -6.94 5.85
N ASN A 224 8.92 -6.63 5.93
CA ASN A 224 9.54 -6.01 7.11
C ASN A 224 9.04 -4.57 7.28
N GLY A 225 7.81 -4.39 7.77
CA GLY A 225 7.15 -3.10 7.93
C GLY A 225 7.91 -2.16 8.88
N TRP A 226 7.68 -0.86 8.72
CA TRP A 226 8.31 0.18 9.52
C TRP A 226 8.03 0.00 11.02
N ASN A 227 9.09 0.00 11.81
CA ASN A 227 9.08 0.01 13.26
C ASN A 227 9.77 1.29 13.74
N GLU A 228 9.02 2.18 14.39
CA GLU A 228 9.53 3.47 14.84
C GLU A 228 10.44 3.35 16.08
N GLN A 229 10.23 2.35 16.94
CA GLN A 229 11.04 2.12 18.13
C GLN A 229 12.46 1.62 17.79
N THR A 230 12.62 0.91 16.67
CA THR A 230 13.94 0.46 16.17
C THR A 230 14.49 1.34 15.03
N GLY A 231 13.66 2.19 14.42
CA GLY A 231 14.04 3.03 13.28
C GLY A 231 14.34 2.24 12.00
N SER A 232 13.69 1.09 11.83
CA SER A 232 14.01 0.10 10.79
C SER A 232 12.78 -0.44 10.08
N GLY A 233 13.00 -1.14 8.96
CA GLY A 233 11.95 -1.70 8.10
C GLY A 233 11.73 -0.85 6.86
N CYS A 234 10.62 -1.11 6.18
CA CYS A 234 10.27 -0.54 4.89
C CYS A 234 10.05 0.98 4.98
N MET A 235 10.76 1.74 4.14
CA MET A 235 10.66 3.19 4.09
C MET A 235 10.86 3.76 2.69
N ILE A 236 10.20 4.89 2.45
CA ILE A 236 10.33 5.69 1.24
C ILE A 236 10.50 7.15 1.63
N ASP A 237 11.69 7.72 1.43
CA ASP A 237 11.94 9.15 1.62
C ASP A 237 12.29 9.86 0.31
N ASN A 238 11.81 11.10 0.16
CA ASN A 238 12.14 12.03 -0.92
C ASN A 238 12.00 11.45 -2.35
N ALA A 239 10.99 10.62 -2.60
CA ALA A 239 10.74 10.01 -3.92
C ALA A 239 9.61 10.69 -4.72
N ASP A 240 9.63 10.58 -6.05
CA ASP A 240 8.47 10.83 -6.91
C ASP A 240 7.99 9.50 -7.53
N ILE A 241 6.80 9.09 -7.11
CA ILE A 241 6.12 7.81 -7.37
C ILE A 241 4.73 8.13 -7.95
N SER A 242 4.66 9.11 -8.86
CA SER A 242 3.39 9.58 -9.43
C SER A 242 2.80 8.66 -10.49
N ASN A 243 3.64 7.86 -11.14
CA ASN A 243 3.28 6.98 -12.25
C ASN A 243 3.11 5.52 -11.81
N VAL A 244 3.02 5.28 -10.50
CA VAL A 244 3.07 3.97 -9.85
C VAL A 244 2.15 4.01 -8.63
N ASN A 245 1.42 2.92 -8.36
CA ASN A 245 0.56 2.78 -7.20
C ASN A 245 1.36 2.30 -5.98
N LEU A 246 1.07 2.80 -4.78
CA LEU A 246 1.78 2.39 -3.57
C LEU A 246 0.85 1.60 -2.64
N ILE A 247 0.98 0.27 -2.63
CA ILE A 247 0.03 -0.64 -1.96
C ILE A 247 0.73 -1.31 -0.78
N SER A 248 0.31 -1.00 0.45
CA SER A 248 0.88 -1.60 1.67
C SER A 248 -0.14 -2.36 2.51
N ASN A 249 0.19 -3.62 2.81
CA ASN A 249 -0.48 -4.45 3.81
C ASN A 249 0.29 -4.52 5.14
N CYS A 250 1.42 -3.83 5.25
CA CYS A 250 2.21 -3.66 6.46
C CYS A 250 2.26 -2.18 6.91
N SER A 251 2.89 -1.90 8.05
CA SER A 251 3.27 -0.52 8.41
C SER A 251 4.33 0.00 7.45
N LEU A 252 4.16 1.19 6.88
CA LEU A 252 5.12 1.81 5.96
C LEU A 252 5.44 3.24 6.40
N LYS A 253 6.72 3.65 6.30
CA LYS A 253 7.10 5.05 6.45
C LYS A 253 7.28 5.71 5.08
N VAL A 254 6.50 6.75 4.79
CA VAL A 254 6.59 7.53 3.55
C VAL A 254 6.79 9.00 3.91
N THR A 255 7.90 9.59 3.50
CA THR A 255 8.24 10.99 3.84
C THR A 255 8.72 11.80 2.65
N ASN A 256 8.40 13.10 2.64
CA ASN A 256 8.85 14.09 1.63
C ASN A 256 8.58 13.71 0.15
N SER A 257 7.69 12.75 -0.08
CA SER A 257 7.51 12.03 -1.34
C SER A 257 6.22 12.45 -2.06
N LYS A 258 6.08 12.08 -3.32
CA LYS A 258 4.93 12.41 -4.16
C LYS A 258 4.36 11.14 -4.79
N THR A 259 3.06 10.90 -4.72
CA THR A 259 2.42 9.75 -5.39
C THR A 259 0.96 10.02 -5.75
N SER A 260 0.47 9.34 -6.79
CA SER A 260 -0.92 9.46 -7.23
C SER A 260 -1.89 8.65 -6.38
N THR A 261 -1.51 7.44 -5.95
CA THR A 261 -2.33 6.61 -5.03
C THR A 261 -1.47 5.94 -3.98
N ILE A 262 -1.94 5.93 -2.73
CA ILE A 262 -1.33 5.17 -1.64
C ILE A 262 -2.41 4.49 -0.80
N SER A 263 -2.20 3.21 -0.50
CA SER A 263 -2.99 2.39 0.42
C SER A 263 -2.11 1.95 1.58
N VAL A 264 -2.51 2.28 2.82
CA VAL A 264 -1.74 2.01 4.04
C VAL A 264 -2.65 1.64 5.21
N GLY A 265 -2.10 0.89 6.17
CA GLY A 265 -2.73 0.64 7.45
C GLY A 265 -1.70 0.50 8.57
N GLY A 266 -1.99 -0.32 9.58
CA GLY A 266 -1.05 -0.63 10.67
C GLY A 266 -0.64 0.63 11.44
N SER A 267 0.66 0.78 11.71
CA SER A 267 1.27 1.97 12.31
C SER A 267 2.11 2.73 11.27
N SER A 268 1.58 2.90 10.06
CA SER A 268 2.26 3.65 9.00
C SER A 268 2.47 5.12 9.36
N ILE A 269 3.55 5.72 8.87
CA ILE A 269 3.90 7.13 9.09
C ILE A 269 3.98 7.83 7.75
N LEU A 270 3.15 8.85 7.54
CA LEU A 270 3.07 9.61 6.30
C LEU A 270 3.34 11.09 6.62
N THR A 271 4.55 11.60 6.34
CA THR A 271 4.92 12.98 6.70
C THR A 271 5.47 13.81 5.54
N GLY A 272 4.88 14.99 5.30
CA GLY A 272 5.40 15.97 4.33
C GLY A 272 5.21 15.59 2.85
N ASN A 273 4.30 14.67 2.54
CA ASN A 273 4.10 14.13 1.19
C ASN A 273 3.09 14.96 0.36
N LYS A 274 3.12 14.76 -0.97
CA LYS A 274 2.05 15.18 -1.88
C LYS A 274 1.33 13.96 -2.45
N LEU A 275 0.12 13.70 -1.95
CA LEU A 275 -0.67 12.51 -2.24
C LEU A 275 -1.88 12.86 -3.12
N GLY A 276 -2.09 12.13 -4.22
CA GLY A 276 -3.31 12.24 -5.03
C GLY A 276 -4.52 11.70 -4.27
N SER A 277 -4.52 10.39 -4.00
CA SER A 277 -5.50 9.75 -3.11
C SER A 277 -4.82 8.86 -2.07
N LEU A 278 -5.36 8.89 -0.85
CA LEU A 278 -4.97 8.07 0.30
C LEU A 278 -6.14 7.15 0.68
N LEU A 279 -5.87 5.85 0.79
CA LEU A 279 -6.77 4.85 1.36
C LEU A 279 -6.18 4.37 2.70
N ILE A 280 -6.96 4.50 3.78
CA ILE A 280 -6.58 4.00 5.10
C ILE A 280 -7.35 2.70 5.37
N THR A 281 -6.65 1.57 5.30
CA THR A 281 -7.24 0.23 5.38
C THR A 281 -7.48 -0.26 6.81
N GLY A 282 -6.83 0.37 7.80
CA GLY A 282 -7.02 0.06 9.23
C GLY A 282 -5.83 0.48 10.08
N GLY A 283 -5.82 0.03 11.34
CA GLY A 283 -4.76 0.35 12.31
C GLY A 283 -4.87 1.76 12.86
N SER A 284 -3.72 2.37 13.15
CA SER A 284 -3.58 3.73 13.69
C SER A 284 -2.38 4.45 13.05
N PRO A 285 -2.39 4.69 11.72
CA PRO A 285 -1.30 5.40 11.06
C PRO A 285 -1.31 6.89 11.42
N ALA A 286 -0.11 7.48 11.48
CA ALA A 286 0.13 8.90 11.72
C ALA A 286 0.36 9.61 10.39
N ILE A 287 -0.50 10.57 10.05
CA ILE A 287 -0.55 11.24 8.75
C ILE A 287 -0.45 12.74 9.00
N SER A 288 0.72 13.34 8.76
CA SER A 288 1.01 14.72 9.13
C SER A 288 1.75 15.60 8.11
N GLY A 289 1.40 16.89 8.04
CA GLY A 289 2.10 17.85 7.16
C GLY A 289 1.99 17.57 5.65
N ASN A 290 1.07 16.70 5.22
CA ASN A 290 0.91 16.31 3.81
C ASN A 290 -0.02 17.27 3.06
N VAL A 291 0.10 17.30 1.73
CA VAL A 291 -0.92 17.82 0.81
C VAL A 291 -1.64 16.64 0.17
N ILE A 292 -2.93 16.49 0.42
CA ILE A 292 -3.73 15.30 0.04
C ILE A 292 -4.93 15.72 -0.81
N GLY A 293 -5.10 15.12 -2.00
CA GLY A 293 -6.29 15.32 -2.82
C GLY A 293 -7.54 14.71 -2.18
N SER A 294 -7.57 13.39 -1.98
CA SER A 294 -8.64 12.78 -1.17
C SER A 294 -8.19 11.66 -0.26
N ILE A 295 -8.80 11.60 0.94
CA ILE A 295 -8.82 10.39 1.77
C ILE A 295 -10.14 9.67 1.49
N SER A 296 -10.08 8.48 0.89
CA SER A 296 -11.27 7.78 0.38
C SER A 296 -11.97 6.89 1.40
N ASP A 297 -11.23 6.31 2.34
CA ASP A 297 -11.73 5.65 3.55
C ASP A 297 -10.72 5.88 4.70
N CYS A 298 -11.20 5.89 5.94
CA CYS A 298 -10.48 6.23 7.18
C CYS A 298 -10.63 5.11 8.25
N LEU A 299 -10.38 3.86 7.88
CA LEU A 299 -10.62 2.71 8.77
C LEU A 299 -9.64 2.69 9.95
N GLY A 300 -10.08 2.11 11.08
CA GLY A 300 -9.30 2.07 12.32
C GLY A 300 -9.37 3.38 13.12
N THR A 301 -8.24 3.79 13.72
CA THR A 301 -8.08 5.01 14.51
C THR A 301 -6.86 5.80 14.04
N PRO A 302 -6.83 6.29 12.78
CA PRO A 302 -5.71 7.08 12.28
C PRO A 302 -5.65 8.46 12.94
N GLU A 303 -4.44 8.98 13.09
CA GLU A 303 -4.18 10.37 13.51
C GLU A 303 -3.82 11.19 12.27
N ILE A 304 -4.71 12.10 11.88
CA ILE A 304 -4.62 12.90 10.66
C ILE A 304 -4.46 14.36 11.11
N SER A 305 -3.24 14.89 11.12
CA SER A 305 -2.98 16.22 11.67
C SER A 305 -2.08 17.17 10.88
N ASN A 306 -2.33 18.48 10.95
CA ASN A 306 -1.52 19.51 10.27
C ASN A 306 -1.38 19.31 8.74
N ASN A 307 -2.35 18.66 8.07
CA ASN A 307 -2.35 18.46 6.62
C ASN A 307 -3.17 19.55 5.89
N THR A 308 -2.92 19.69 4.59
CA THR A 308 -3.84 20.36 3.65
C THR A 308 -4.57 19.28 2.84
N ILE A 309 -5.88 19.14 3.01
CA ILE A 309 -6.68 18.06 2.44
C ILE A 309 -7.84 18.64 1.63
N ASP A 310 -8.03 18.27 0.36
CA ASP A 310 -9.24 18.72 -0.35
C ASP A 310 -10.48 17.97 0.16
N ARG A 311 -10.48 16.63 0.17
CA ARG A 311 -11.64 15.85 0.65
C ARG A 311 -11.30 14.70 1.59
N ILE A 312 -12.11 14.53 2.64
CA ILE A 312 -12.22 13.28 3.43
C ILE A 312 -13.60 12.66 3.17
N GLY A 313 -13.71 11.34 3.02
CA GLY A 313 -14.99 10.67 2.76
C GLY A 313 -15.00 9.16 3.05
N GLY A 314 -16.02 8.48 2.51
CA GLY A 314 -16.20 7.03 2.59
C GLY A 314 -16.59 6.51 3.97
N PHE A 315 -16.06 5.34 4.31
CA PHE A 315 -16.20 4.67 5.60
C PHE A 315 -14.98 4.94 6.49
N GLY A 316 -15.16 4.89 7.80
CA GLY A 316 -14.09 5.05 8.77
C GLY A 316 -14.40 4.40 10.11
N GLY A 317 -13.37 4.25 10.94
CA GLY A 317 -13.55 3.86 12.34
C GLY A 317 -13.75 5.08 13.23
N SER A 318 -12.79 5.32 14.12
CA SER A 318 -12.78 6.45 15.06
C SER A 318 -11.49 7.28 14.87
N PRO A 319 -11.36 7.98 13.72
CA PRO A 319 -10.18 8.80 13.42
C PRO A 319 -10.10 10.05 14.31
N VAL A 320 -8.87 10.52 14.54
CA VAL A 320 -8.60 11.85 15.09
C VAL A 320 -8.13 12.75 13.96
N ILE A 321 -8.96 13.72 13.59
CA ILE A 321 -8.71 14.68 12.50
C ILE A 321 -8.50 16.05 13.14
N SER A 322 -7.23 16.50 13.23
CA SER A 322 -6.89 17.72 13.98
C SER A 322 -5.98 18.71 13.27
N GLU A 323 -6.17 20.01 13.47
CA GLU A 323 -5.23 21.06 13.02
C GLU A 323 -5.01 21.10 11.48
N ASN A 324 -5.89 20.47 10.69
CA ASN A 324 -5.79 20.44 9.24
C ASN A 324 -6.47 21.67 8.60
N THR A 325 -6.04 22.03 7.39
CA THR A 325 -6.84 22.84 6.45
C THR A 325 -7.56 21.89 5.50
N ILE A 326 -8.91 21.91 5.49
CA ILE A 326 -9.74 20.95 4.75
C ILE A 326 -10.72 21.70 3.84
N THR A 327 -10.92 21.29 2.58
CA THR A 327 -12.05 21.85 1.81
C THR A 327 -13.37 21.27 2.34
N GLN A 328 -13.54 19.94 2.31
CA GLN A 328 -14.79 19.26 2.63
C GLN A 328 -14.59 17.91 3.37
N ILE A 329 -15.49 17.58 4.30
CA ILE A 329 -15.64 16.24 4.91
C ILE A 329 -17.01 15.68 4.52
N GLY A 330 -17.04 14.51 3.87
CA GLY A 330 -18.21 14.02 3.13
C GLY A 330 -18.43 14.80 1.83
N THR A 331 -19.37 14.38 0.99
CA THR A 331 -19.67 15.05 -0.29
C THR A 331 -21.16 15.33 -0.45
N ILE A 332 -21.53 16.58 -0.73
CA ILE A 332 -22.88 16.93 -1.18
C ILE A 332 -22.92 16.81 -2.70
N ARG A 333 -23.76 15.91 -3.24
CA ARG A 333 -24.03 15.82 -4.67
C ARG A 333 -25.24 16.70 -4.98
N VAL A 334 -25.02 17.75 -5.76
CA VAL A 334 -26.04 18.76 -6.07
C VAL A 334 -26.58 18.54 -7.47
N SER A 335 -27.90 18.37 -7.56
CA SER A 335 -28.69 18.34 -8.78
C SER A 335 -29.98 19.15 -8.56
N PRO A 336 -30.69 19.64 -9.59
CA PRO A 336 -31.79 20.59 -9.41
C PRO A 336 -32.97 20.09 -8.57
N ASN A 337 -33.11 18.77 -8.38
CA ASN A 337 -34.17 18.18 -7.55
C ASN A 337 -33.64 17.32 -6.39
N VAL A 338 -32.32 17.18 -6.23
CA VAL A 338 -31.70 16.35 -5.18
C VAL A 338 -30.43 17.01 -4.66
N ARG A 339 -30.41 17.31 -3.36
CA ARG A 339 -29.19 17.45 -2.55
C ARG A 339 -28.97 16.09 -1.87
N ASP A 340 -28.11 15.27 -2.44
CA ASP A 340 -27.77 13.96 -1.87
C ASP A 340 -26.51 14.09 -1.01
N PHE A 341 -26.49 13.41 0.14
CA PHE A 341 -25.46 13.56 1.17
C PHE A 341 -24.65 12.27 1.29
N ASP A 342 -23.51 12.24 0.62
CA ASP A 342 -22.54 11.15 0.76
C ASP A 342 -21.72 11.39 2.03
N TYR A 343 -22.36 11.12 3.17
CA TYR A 343 -21.77 11.27 4.50
C TYR A 343 -20.47 10.49 4.63
N PHE A 344 -19.51 11.08 5.33
CA PHE A 344 -18.41 10.34 5.94
C PHE A 344 -18.99 9.46 7.06
N LYS A 345 -18.96 8.13 6.88
CA LYS A 345 -19.62 7.15 7.77
C LYS A 345 -18.58 6.59 8.74
N THR A 346 -18.76 6.84 10.02
CA THR A 346 -17.75 6.62 11.08
C THR A 346 -18.40 6.02 12.33
N ASP A 347 -17.59 5.57 13.29
CA ASP A 347 -18.07 5.23 14.62
C ASP A 347 -18.01 6.42 15.60
N SER A 348 -16.84 6.67 16.19
CA SER A 348 -16.65 7.68 17.24
C SER A 348 -15.48 8.63 16.91
N PRO A 349 -15.54 9.38 15.79
CA PRO A 349 -14.46 10.27 15.35
C PRO A 349 -14.30 11.49 16.27
N THR A 350 -13.11 12.05 16.29
CA THR A 350 -12.84 13.40 16.84
C THR A 350 -12.35 14.31 15.74
N ILE A 351 -13.08 15.38 15.45
CA ILE A 351 -12.75 16.39 14.44
C ILE A 351 -12.52 17.72 15.17
N THR A 352 -11.27 18.16 15.33
CA THR A 352 -10.95 19.31 16.19
C THR A 352 -9.87 20.27 15.67
N ASN A 353 -9.97 21.56 15.99
CA ASN A 353 -8.98 22.60 15.60
C ASN A 353 -8.75 22.74 14.07
N ASN A 354 -9.63 22.21 13.19
CA ASN A 354 -9.46 22.30 11.74
C ASN A 354 -10.01 23.62 11.18
N ILE A 355 -9.45 24.08 10.06
CA ILE A 355 -10.02 25.15 9.23
C ILE A 355 -10.71 24.47 8.04
N ILE A 356 -12.02 24.74 7.84
CA ILE A 356 -12.86 24.02 6.88
C ILE A 356 -13.56 25.03 5.95
N LYS A 357 -13.45 24.85 4.64
CA LYS A 357 -13.90 25.84 3.64
C LYS A 357 -15.34 25.63 3.13
N ASP A 358 -15.82 24.39 3.07
CA ASP A 358 -17.12 24.08 2.46
C ASP A 358 -18.10 23.47 3.48
N TRP A 359 -17.86 22.27 4.03
CA TRP A 359 -18.76 21.60 4.98
C TRP A 359 -18.14 20.42 5.75
N ILE A 360 -18.82 20.02 6.84
CA ILE A 360 -18.77 18.68 7.44
C ILE A 360 -20.11 17.97 7.22
N CYS A 361 -20.14 16.84 6.52
CA CYS A 361 -21.27 15.92 6.43
C CYS A 361 -20.89 14.57 7.06
N LEU A 362 -21.25 14.38 8.33
CA LEU A 362 -20.82 13.25 9.15
C LEU A 362 -22.01 12.35 9.55
N LYS A 363 -21.80 11.04 9.47
CA LYS A 363 -22.70 10.02 10.02
C LYS A 363 -21.93 9.14 11.00
N ALA A 364 -22.35 9.13 12.26
CA ALA A 364 -21.68 8.45 13.36
C ALA A 364 -22.56 7.36 13.96
N THR A 365 -22.05 6.13 14.10
CA THR A 365 -22.73 5.07 14.87
C THR A 365 -22.54 5.20 16.38
N GLY A 366 -21.38 5.75 16.79
CA GLY A 366 -21.00 5.96 18.17
C GLY A 366 -21.04 7.43 18.58
N HIS A 367 -20.02 7.86 19.31
CA HIS A 367 -19.94 9.19 19.93
C HIS A 367 -18.94 10.10 19.20
N ALA A 368 -19.38 10.67 18.07
CA ALA A 368 -18.61 11.70 17.38
C ALA A 368 -18.48 13.00 18.18
N THR A 369 -17.29 13.58 18.17
CA THR A 369 -16.98 14.91 18.70
C THR A 369 -16.51 15.84 17.59
N VAL A 370 -17.13 17.02 17.49
CA VAL A 370 -16.74 18.07 16.53
C VAL A 370 -16.53 19.37 17.29
N SER A 371 -15.28 19.82 17.44
CA SER A 371 -14.97 20.94 18.35
C SER A 371 -13.85 21.89 17.91
N TYR A 372 -13.90 23.16 18.31
CA TYR A 372 -12.84 24.14 18.02
C TYR A 372 -12.49 24.33 16.52
N ASN A 373 -13.31 23.83 15.60
CA ASN A 373 -13.10 24.01 14.17
C ASN A 373 -13.59 25.41 13.76
N THR A 374 -12.95 26.00 12.74
CA THR A 374 -13.48 27.18 12.04
C THR A 374 -14.04 26.71 10.71
N ILE A 375 -15.36 26.86 10.52
CA ILE A 375 -16.04 26.51 9.27
C ILE A 375 -16.64 27.77 8.66
N THR A 376 -16.12 28.16 7.49
CA THR A 376 -16.67 29.27 6.70
C THR A 376 -17.54 28.70 5.59
N GLY A 377 -18.66 29.34 5.27
CA GLY A 377 -19.52 28.98 4.16
C GLY A 377 -18.98 29.47 2.81
N HIS A 378 -19.29 28.71 1.76
CA HIS A 378 -18.83 28.98 0.38
C HIS A 378 -20.01 29.01 -0.58
N ASP A 379 -20.06 29.99 -1.48
CA ASP A 379 -21.03 30.04 -2.58
C ASP A 379 -20.49 29.29 -3.80
N TYR A 380 -21.17 28.22 -4.20
CA TYR A 380 -20.88 27.49 -5.45
C TYR A 380 -21.98 27.73 -6.48
N THR A 381 -21.57 27.87 -7.74
CA THR A 381 -22.47 28.07 -8.88
C THR A 381 -22.52 26.80 -9.71
N PHE A 382 -23.72 26.31 -10.01
CA PHE A 382 -23.95 25.08 -10.77
C PHE A 382 -24.93 25.32 -11.93
N GLN A 383 -24.84 24.48 -12.96
CA GLN A 383 -25.72 24.54 -14.12
C GLN A 383 -26.50 23.23 -14.28
N TYR A 384 -27.74 23.34 -14.76
CA TYR A 384 -28.60 22.19 -15.02
C TYR A 384 -29.59 22.46 -16.14
N GLU A 385 -30.03 21.39 -16.83
CA GLU A 385 -31.16 21.49 -17.75
C GLU A 385 -32.49 21.53 -17.00
N LYS A 386 -33.22 22.63 -17.18
CA LYS A 386 -34.59 22.80 -16.69
C LYS A 386 -35.54 22.56 -17.85
N GLY A 387 -36.54 21.70 -17.65
CA GLY A 387 -37.47 21.28 -18.69
C GLY A 387 -38.92 21.62 -18.37
N SER A 388 -39.71 21.90 -19.40
CA SER A 388 -41.17 21.93 -19.33
C SER A 388 -41.75 21.36 -20.63
N GLY A 389 -42.32 20.16 -20.55
CA GLY A 389 -42.74 19.40 -21.74
C GLY A 389 -41.54 19.06 -22.63
N TYR A 390 -41.62 19.41 -23.92
CA TYR A 390 -40.62 19.10 -24.94
C TYR A 390 -39.47 20.13 -25.04
N PHE A 391 -39.42 21.14 -24.18
CA PHE A 391 -38.38 22.16 -24.18
C PHE A 391 -37.50 22.04 -22.92
N THR A 392 -36.19 21.92 -23.11
CA THR A 392 -35.19 22.12 -22.06
C THR A 392 -34.33 23.35 -22.34
N TRP A 393 -33.81 23.95 -21.28
CA TRP A 393 -32.83 25.05 -21.34
C TRP A 393 -31.92 24.99 -20.12
N TRP A 394 -30.70 25.49 -20.27
CA TRP A 394 -29.77 25.59 -19.16
C TRP A 394 -30.18 26.72 -18.21
N GLN A 395 -30.28 26.41 -16.92
CA GLN A 395 -30.30 27.41 -15.85
C GLN A 395 -28.99 27.34 -15.05
N THR A 396 -28.62 28.49 -14.50
CA THR A 396 -27.48 28.65 -13.61
C THR A 396 -28.02 29.12 -12.27
N GLU A 397 -27.67 28.43 -11.19
CA GLU A 397 -28.06 28.79 -9.82
C GLU A 397 -26.81 28.80 -8.94
N THR A 398 -26.82 29.66 -7.92
CA THR A 398 -25.77 29.76 -6.89
C THR A 398 -26.38 29.32 -5.56
N ALA A 399 -25.65 28.53 -4.80
CA ALA A 399 -26.06 28.08 -3.49
C ALA A 399 -24.89 28.09 -2.51
N THR A 400 -25.17 28.50 -1.27
CA THR A 400 -24.21 28.51 -0.16
C THR A 400 -24.13 27.12 0.48
N THR A 401 -22.94 26.73 0.92
CA THR A 401 -22.73 25.48 1.69
C THR A 401 -23.38 25.53 3.08
N SER A 402 -23.45 24.40 3.78
CA SER A 402 -23.90 24.31 5.17
C SER A 402 -22.75 23.81 6.03
N GLY A 403 -22.49 24.45 7.18
CA GLY A 403 -21.26 24.25 7.96
C GLY A 403 -21.11 22.82 8.48
N ILE A 404 -22.08 22.34 9.26
CA ILE A 404 -22.06 21.00 9.86
C ILE A 404 -23.43 20.33 9.67
N ILE A 405 -23.45 19.11 9.12
CA ILE A 405 -24.64 18.25 8.95
C ILE A 405 -24.36 16.88 9.56
N LEU A 406 -25.22 16.45 10.48
CA LEU A 406 -24.96 15.31 11.37
C LEU A 406 -26.11 14.30 11.40
N GLU A 407 -25.78 13.02 11.22
CA GLU A 407 -26.60 11.89 11.63
C GLU A 407 -25.89 11.09 12.73
N GLY A 408 -26.57 10.85 13.86
CA GLY A 408 -26.01 10.12 15.00
C GLY A 408 -25.88 10.94 16.29
N SER A 409 -25.31 10.34 17.34
CA SER A 409 -25.26 10.91 18.71
C SER A 409 -24.07 11.88 18.90
N CYS A 410 -23.92 12.85 18.01
CA CYS A 410 -22.79 13.76 17.95
C CYS A 410 -22.82 14.86 19.02
N HIS A 411 -21.64 15.25 19.52
CA HIS A 411 -21.43 16.43 20.37
C HIS A 411 -20.64 17.50 19.59
N VAL A 412 -21.20 18.72 19.51
CA VAL A 412 -20.66 19.84 18.73
C VAL A 412 -20.35 21.01 19.66
N PHE A 413 -19.07 21.36 19.87
CA PHE A 413 -18.76 22.44 20.81
C PHE A 413 -17.58 23.36 20.48
N ALA A 414 -17.69 24.63 20.88
CA ALA A 414 -16.65 25.65 20.69
C ALA A 414 -16.17 25.87 19.24
N ASN A 415 -16.96 25.48 18.23
CA ASN A 415 -16.67 25.77 16.82
C ASN A 415 -17.07 27.21 16.48
N THR A 416 -16.37 27.83 15.53
CA THR A 416 -16.80 29.07 14.86
C THR A 416 -17.38 28.70 13.50
N ILE A 417 -18.61 29.12 13.21
CA ILE A 417 -19.35 28.73 12.00
C ILE A 417 -19.99 29.96 11.37
N GLU A 418 -19.53 30.35 10.20
CA GLU A 418 -19.92 31.61 9.56
C GLU A 418 -20.40 31.47 8.12
N ASN A 419 -21.24 32.41 7.68
CA ASN A 419 -21.62 32.63 6.27
C ASN A 419 -22.23 31.39 5.56
N CYS A 420 -22.81 30.45 6.31
CA CYS A 420 -23.40 29.21 5.78
C CYS A 420 -24.91 29.34 5.54
N TYR A 421 -25.45 28.48 4.67
CA TYR A 421 -26.89 28.27 4.52
C TYR A 421 -27.52 27.73 5.82
N ILE A 422 -26.96 26.65 6.38
CA ILE A 422 -27.25 26.20 7.75
C ILE A 422 -25.91 26.08 8.49
N GLY A 423 -25.79 26.66 9.68
CA GLY A 423 -24.60 26.53 10.52
C GLY A 423 -24.41 25.11 11.05
N ILE A 424 -25.39 24.60 11.81
CA ILE A 424 -25.42 23.21 12.30
C ILE A 424 -26.78 22.57 12.03
N ARG A 425 -26.79 21.35 11.48
CA ARG A 425 -27.98 20.53 11.29
C ARG A 425 -27.85 19.21 12.07
N GLY A 426 -28.80 18.95 12.96
CA GLY A 426 -28.78 17.76 13.83
C GLY A 426 -27.73 17.84 14.95
N GLY A 427 -27.32 16.69 15.47
CA GLY A 427 -26.50 16.58 16.67
C GLY A 427 -27.32 16.56 17.98
N LYS A 428 -26.74 15.99 19.03
CA LYS A 428 -27.41 15.75 20.32
C LYS A 428 -27.13 16.82 21.36
N ILE A 429 -25.89 17.32 21.39
CA ILE A 429 -25.47 18.43 22.25
C ILE A 429 -24.73 19.44 21.37
N ILE A 430 -25.15 20.70 21.44
CA ILE A 430 -24.58 21.84 20.74
C ILE A 430 -24.24 22.89 21.81
N GLU A 431 -22.97 23.07 22.16
CA GLU A 431 -22.57 24.04 23.20
C GLU A 431 -21.39 24.94 22.88
N ARG A 432 -21.40 26.18 23.37
CA ARG A 432 -20.26 27.14 23.27
C ARG A 432 -19.83 27.49 21.84
N ASN A 433 -20.60 27.14 20.82
CA ASN A 433 -20.29 27.49 19.43
C ASN A 433 -20.61 28.98 19.17
N LEU A 434 -19.88 29.58 18.23
CA LEU A 434 -20.14 30.91 17.70
C LEU A 434 -20.68 30.76 16.27
N LEU A 435 -21.96 31.08 16.07
CA LEU A 435 -22.63 30.99 14.78
C LEU A 435 -22.93 32.40 14.26
N MET A 436 -22.34 32.81 13.14
CA MET A 436 -22.53 34.16 12.60
C MET A 436 -22.92 34.25 11.12
N ASN A 437 -23.73 35.24 10.77
CA ASN A 437 -24.12 35.56 9.38
C ASN A 437 -24.75 34.39 8.59
N ASN A 438 -25.26 33.34 9.24
CA ASN A 438 -25.83 32.17 8.56
C ASN A 438 -27.31 32.43 8.19
N ARG A 439 -27.81 31.81 7.10
CA ARG A 439 -29.25 31.86 6.79
C ARG A 439 -30.07 31.16 7.88
N TYR A 440 -29.62 29.98 8.31
CA TYR A 440 -30.09 29.28 9.50
C TYR A 440 -28.93 29.06 10.48
N GLY A 441 -29.11 29.37 11.76
CA GLY A 441 -28.11 29.05 12.80
C GLY A 441 -28.06 27.54 13.08
N VAL A 442 -29.08 27.01 13.76
CA VAL A 442 -29.24 25.58 14.04
C VAL A 442 -30.56 25.04 13.48
N GLU A 443 -30.51 23.92 12.74
CA GLU A 443 -31.70 23.15 12.34
C GLU A 443 -31.83 21.86 13.20
N VAL A 444 -32.83 21.82 14.07
CA VAL A 444 -33.10 20.74 15.03
C VAL A 444 -33.89 19.61 14.38
N CYS A 445 -33.22 18.48 14.21
CA CYS A 445 -33.72 17.28 13.53
C CYS A 445 -34.11 16.11 14.45
N SER A 446 -33.89 16.24 15.77
CA SER A 446 -34.08 15.21 16.79
C SER A 446 -34.12 15.87 18.18
N ASP A 447 -34.16 15.07 19.25
CA ASP A 447 -33.95 15.60 20.60
C ASP A 447 -32.52 16.16 20.75
N THR A 448 -32.40 17.44 21.11
CA THR A 448 -31.14 18.18 21.10
C THR A 448 -31.08 19.17 22.27
N THR A 449 -29.91 19.30 22.89
CA THR A 449 -29.59 20.36 23.87
C THR A 449 -28.71 21.43 23.25
N ILE A 450 -29.16 22.68 23.22
CA ILE A 450 -28.49 23.86 22.68
C ILE A 450 -28.20 24.82 23.86
N LYS A 451 -26.93 25.01 24.24
CA LYS A 451 -26.58 25.82 25.42
C LYS A 451 -25.25 26.57 25.35
N ASN A 452 -25.18 27.76 25.94
CA ASN A 452 -23.96 28.59 25.97
C ASN A 452 -23.44 29.00 24.57
N ASN A 453 -24.22 28.86 23.50
CA ASN A 453 -23.81 29.28 22.16
C ASN A 453 -24.05 30.79 21.98
N THR A 454 -23.23 31.44 21.15
CA THR A 454 -23.49 32.80 20.67
C THR A 454 -23.94 32.75 19.23
N PHE A 455 -25.07 33.39 18.95
CA PHE A 455 -25.65 33.55 17.63
C PHE A 455 -25.65 35.04 17.29
N THR A 456 -25.02 35.46 16.19
CA THR A 456 -24.95 36.88 15.81
C THR A 456 -25.21 37.09 14.31
N ASN A 457 -26.08 38.04 13.94
CA ASN A 457 -26.47 38.33 12.55
C ASN A 457 -27.03 37.13 11.74
N ASN A 458 -27.51 36.05 12.39
CA ASN A 458 -28.17 34.95 11.67
C ASN A 458 -29.59 35.38 11.28
N ASN A 459 -30.09 34.90 10.14
CA ASN A 459 -31.42 35.29 9.67
C ASN A 459 -32.52 34.56 10.48
N GLU A 460 -32.57 33.22 10.39
CA GLU A 460 -33.40 32.39 11.25
C GLU A 460 -32.47 31.66 12.23
N THR A 461 -32.62 31.86 13.54
CA THR A 461 -31.53 31.48 14.45
C THR A 461 -31.59 30.02 14.88
N ILE A 462 -32.75 29.53 15.31
CA ILE A 462 -33.00 28.11 15.60
C ILE A 462 -34.30 27.69 14.90
N SER A 463 -34.24 26.65 14.08
CA SER A 463 -35.38 26.10 13.33
C SER A 463 -35.67 24.66 13.79
N ILE A 464 -36.90 24.38 14.22
CA ILE A 464 -37.31 23.05 14.70
C ILE A 464 -38.19 22.38 13.65
N VAL A 465 -37.64 21.40 12.94
CA VAL A 465 -38.21 20.84 11.69
C VAL A 465 -38.79 19.42 11.82
N LYS A 466 -38.36 18.62 12.79
CA LYS A 466 -38.76 17.20 12.93
C LYS A 466 -39.24 16.87 14.34
N ASN A 467 -40.49 17.23 14.65
CA ASN A 467 -41.28 16.90 15.85
C ASN A 467 -40.49 16.20 17.00
N PRO A 468 -39.57 16.90 17.69
CA PRO A 468 -38.74 16.28 18.72
C PRO A 468 -39.56 16.06 20.00
N SER A 469 -39.22 15.01 20.74
CA SER A 469 -39.85 14.69 22.03
C SER A 469 -39.50 15.76 23.07
N SER A 470 -38.26 16.27 23.03
CA SER A 470 -37.78 17.35 23.88
C SER A 470 -36.65 18.15 23.23
N VAL A 471 -36.66 19.48 23.42
CA VAL A 471 -35.56 20.38 23.08
C VAL A 471 -35.27 21.29 24.26
N THR A 472 -33.99 21.50 24.56
CA THR A 472 -33.53 22.42 25.62
C THR A 472 -32.64 23.48 24.98
N ILE A 473 -33.03 24.75 25.10
CA ILE A 473 -32.38 25.91 24.52
C ILE A 473 -32.12 26.89 25.66
N ASN A 474 -31.00 26.78 26.38
CA ASN A 474 -30.79 27.53 27.63
C ASN A 474 -29.38 28.14 27.68
N TYR A 475 -29.24 29.32 28.30
CA TYR A 475 -27.96 30.05 28.45
C TYR A 475 -27.30 30.46 27.13
N ASN A 476 -28.05 30.58 26.03
CA ASN A 476 -27.54 31.09 24.75
C ASN A 476 -27.64 32.62 24.68
N ASN A 477 -26.77 33.19 23.85
CA ASN A 477 -26.68 34.62 23.56
C ASN A 477 -27.20 34.85 22.12
N PHE A 478 -28.26 35.63 21.97
CA PHE A 478 -28.89 35.95 20.68
C PHE A 478 -28.71 37.43 20.34
N GLU A 479 -27.79 37.71 19.41
CA GLU A 479 -27.46 39.05 18.92
C GLU A 479 -28.00 39.26 17.49
N SER A 480 -28.60 40.42 17.22
CA SER A 480 -28.85 40.93 15.86
C SER A 480 -29.54 39.95 14.89
N ALA A 481 -30.43 39.07 15.38
CA ALA A 481 -31.21 38.19 14.52
C ALA A 481 -32.11 39.00 13.57
N THR A 482 -32.13 38.69 12.28
CA THR A 482 -32.81 39.54 11.28
C THR A 482 -34.23 39.09 10.93
N GLN A 483 -34.61 37.86 11.30
CA GLN A 483 -35.97 37.33 11.30
C GLN A 483 -36.23 36.64 12.65
N ASP A 484 -36.63 35.37 12.66
CA ASP A 484 -37.08 34.67 13.86
C ASP A 484 -35.93 34.02 14.66
N ILE A 485 -35.93 34.20 15.99
CA ILE A 485 -34.92 33.60 16.87
C ILE A 485 -35.19 32.09 17.07
N ILE A 486 -36.45 31.71 17.27
CA ILE A 486 -36.89 30.30 17.31
C ILE A 486 -38.11 30.16 16.41
N TRP A 487 -37.97 29.38 15.34
CA TRP A 487 -39.05 29.05 14.41
C TRP A 487 -39.46 27.58 14.53
N LEU A 488 -40.78 27.31 14.50
CA LEU A 488 -41.36 25.99 14.67
C LEU A 488 -42.09 25.55 13.40
N TYR A 489 -41.44 24.74 12.56
CA TYR A 489 -42.10 24.04 11.45
C TYR A 489 -42.80 22.76 11.92
N GLY A 490 -42.25 22.09 12.94
CA GLY A 490 -42.82 20.89 13.57
C GLY A 490 -43.49 21.17 14.92
N MET A 491 -44.38 20.28 15.32
CA MET A 491 -44.91 20.24 16.69
C MET A 491 -43.96 19.44 17.58
N SER A 492 -43.19 20.11 18.43
CA SER A 492 -42.54 19.47 19.58
C SER A 492 -43.52 19.40 20.76
N ASN A 493 -43.42 18.33 21.56
CA ASN A 493 -44.23 18.18 22.77
C ASN A 493 -43.66 18.93 23.98
N SER A 494 -42.37 19.32 23.94
CA SER A 494 -41.69 20.00 25.05
C SER A 494 -40.48 20.79 24.57
N ILE A 495 -40.52 22.12 24.75
CA ILE A 495 -39.39 23.01 24.49
C ILE A 495 -39.13 23.79 25.78
N ASP A 496 -37.96 23.60 26.37
CA ASP A 496 -37.40 24.54 27.33
C ASP A 496 -36.59 25.59 26.54
N ALA A 497 -36.95 26.86 26.70
CA ALA A 497 -36.23 27.99 26.11
C ALA A 497 -35.85 29.03 27.20
N THR A 498 -35.73 28.59 28.45
CA THR A 498 -35.47 29.49 29.58
C THR A 498 -34.00 29.90 29.70
N ASN A 499 -33.75 31.02 30.39
CA ASN A 499 -32.40 31.50 30.73
C ASN A 499 -31.49 31.87 29.53
N ASN A 500 -32.04 32.31 28.39
CA ASN A 500 -31.26 32.92 27.30
C ASN A 500 -31.27 34.46 27.39
N TRP A 501 -30.32 35.11 26.72
CA TRP A 501 -30.35 36.55 26.47
C TRP A 501 -30.78 36.83 25.01
N TRP A 502 -31.73 37.74 24.82
CA TRP A 502 -32.53 37.85 23.59
C TRP A 502 -32.28 39.12 22.75
N GLY A 503 -31.13 39.78 22.91
CA GLY A 503 -30.79 40.97 22.13
C GLY A 503 -31.43 42.28 22.60
N THR A 504 -32.27 42.23 23.65
CA THR A 504 -32.92 43.40 24.26
C THR A 504 -32.27 43.77 25.59
N THR A 505 -32.16 45.07 25.87
CA THR A 505 -32.08 45.57 27.26
C THR A 505 -33.44 45.47 27.92
N ASP A 506 -33.46 45.04 29.19
CA ASP A 506 -34.65 45.00 30.06
C ASP A 506 -35.24 46.39 30.37
#